data_AF-A0A318CKY0-F1
#
_entry.id   AF-A0A318CKY0-F1
#
_cell.length_a   1.000
_cell.length_b   1.000
_cell.length_c   1.000
_cell.angle_alpha   90.00
_cell.angle_beta   90.00
_cell.angle_gamma   90.00
#
_symmetry.space_group_name_H-M   'P 1'
#
loop_
_entity.id
_entity.type
_entity.pdbx_description
1 polymer ?
#
loop_
_entity_poly.entity_id
_entity_poly.type
_entity_poly.pdbx_seq_one_letter_code
_entity_poly.pdbx_strand_id
1 'polypeptide(L)' 'MQVHYSAKLSLQDYIAQEAWNQAHLDHCPLHPGGGCGLARHGTYAGKFPEYCLIARYYCPKGHTTIG' A
#
# COMPACT_ATOMS: atom_id res chain seq x y z
N MET A 1 -9.52 -1.64 2.19
CA MET A 1 -9.29 -2.88 1.41
C MET A 1 -7.81 -3.22 1.46
N GLN A 2 -7.44 -4.50 1.52
CA GLN A 2 -6.05 -4.93 1.41
C GLN A 2 -5.77 -5.47 0.00
N VAL A 3 -4.68 -5.01 -0.61
CA VAL A 3 -4.22 -5.46 -1.92
C VAL A 3 -2.87 -6.15 -1.78
N HIS A 4 -2.81 -7.40 -2.24
CA HIS A 4 -1.54 -8.11 -2.31
C HIS A 4 -0.79 -7.61 -3.54
N TYR A 5 0.18 -6.73 -3.33
CA TYR A 5 1.16 -6.43 -4.37
C TYR A 5 2.19 -7.56 -4.39
N SER A 6 2.42 -8.17 -5.55
CA SER A 6 3.40 -9.23 -5.72
C SER A 6 4.82 -8.66 -5.63
N ALA A 7 5.26 -8.28 -4.43
CA ALA A 7 6.65 -7.98 -4.18
C ALA A 7 7.45 -9.28 -4.31
N LYS A 8 8.48 -9.29 -5.18
CA LYS A 8 9.45 -10.40 -5.27
C LYS A 8 10.47 -10.38 -4.11
N LEU A 9 10.13 -9.73 -3.01
CA LEU A 9 10.99 -9.56 -1.85
C LEU A 9 10.63 -10.58 -0.80
N SER A 10 11.64 -11.14 -0.14
CA SER A 10 11.39 -11.82 1.11
C SER A 10 10.87 -10.81 2.14
N LEU A 11 10.20 -11.30 3.18
CA LEU A 11 9.77 -10.43 4.27
C LEU A 11 10.95 -9.70 4.93
N GLN A 12 12.08 -10.38 5.11
CA GLN A 12 13.26 -9.79 5.74
C GLN A 12 13.82 -8.65 4.91
N ASP A 13 13.87 -8.82 3.59
CA ASP A 13 14.29 -7.77 2.66
C ASP A 13 13.31 -6.60 2.65
N TYR A 14 12.01 -6.91 2.70
CA TYR A 14 10.96 -5.89 2.77
C TYR A 14 11.13 -5.00 4.01
N ILE A 15 11.40 -5.61 5.18
CA ILE A 15 11.63 -4.88 6.44
C ILE A 15 12.95 -4.13 6.39
N ALA A 16 14.04 -4.79 5.98
CA ALA A 16 15.38 -4.21 5.96
C ALA A 16 15.50 -3.00 5.03
N GLN A 17 14.75 -2.99 3.92
CA GLN A 17 14.75 -1.90 2.95
C GLN A 17 13.64 -0.88 3.19
N GLU A 18 12.85 -1.04 4.26
CA GLU A 18 11.67 -0.25 4.53
C GLU A 18 10.77 -0.11 3.29
N ALA A 19 10.50 -1.22 2.60
CA ALA A 19 9.92 -1.20 1.26
C ALA A 19 8.51 -0.56 1.22
N TRP A 20 7.82 -0.39 2.36
CA TRP A 20 6.62 0.45 2.47
C TRP A 20 6.87 1.92 2.11
N ASN A 21 8.10 2.42 2.20
CA ASN A 21 8.48 3.76 1.79
C ASN A 21 8.55 3.93 0.27
N GLN A 22 8.89 2.84 -0.41
CA GLN A 22 9.05 2.77 -1.87
C GLN A 22 7.79 2.23 -2.57
N ALA A 23 6.92 1.54 -1.84
CA ALA A 23 5.67 0.99 -2.36
C ALA A 23 4.82 2.11 -2.97
N HIS A 24 4.54 2.01 -4.26
CA HIS A 24 3.73 2.96 -5.03
C HIS A 24 2.57 2.23 -5.72
N LEU A 25 1.43 2.90 -5.81
CA LEU A 25 0.29 2.43 -6.61
C LEU A 25 0.12 3.36 -7.81
N ASP A 26 0.41 2.85 -9.01
CA ASP A 26 0.26 3.62 -10.25
C ASP A 26 -1.20 4.04 -10.47
N HIS A 27 -2.13 3.15 -10.12
CA HIS A 27 -3.56 3.36 -10.28
C HIS A 27 -4.32 2.89 -9.05
N CYS A 28 -5.47 3.52 -8.80
CA CYS A 28 -6.38 3.05 -7.77
C CYS A 28 -7.00 1.72 -8.24
N PRO A 29 -6.96 0.65 -7.42
CA PRO A 29 -7.60 -0.62 -7.76
C PRO A 29 -9.11 -0.50 -8.04
N LEU A 30 -9.77 0.53 -7.49
CA LEU A 30 -11.18 0.82 -7.73
C LEU A 30 -11.42 1.66 -9.00
N HIS A 31 -10.41 2.39 -9.46
CA HIS A 31 -10.50 3.26 -10.63
C HIS A 31 -9.26 3.05 -11.52
N PRO A 32 -9.20 1.95 -12.29
CA PRO A 32 -8.06 1.63 -13.14
C PRO A 32 -7.77 2.71 -14.19
N GLY A 33 -8.80 3.44 -14.64
CA GLY A 33 -8.66 4.60 -15.53
C GLY A 33 -8.11 5.87 -14.86
N GLY A 34 -7.79 5.83 -13.57
CA GLY A 34 -7.25 6.98 -12.83
C GLY A 34 -8.28 8.07 -12.53
N GLY A 35 -7.79 9.29 -12.28
CA GLY A 35 -8.64 10.47 -12.04
C GLY A 35 -9.45 10.45 -10.74
N CYS A 36 -9.12 9.56 -9.80
CA CYS A 36 -9.80 9.46 -8.49
C CYS A 36 -9.13 10.28 -7.38
N GLY A 37 -7.96 10.85 -7.65
CA GLY A 37 -7.17 11.59 -6.64
C GLY A 37 -6.52 10.68 -5.61
N LEU A 38 -6.16 9.44 -5.99
CA LEU A 38 -5.46 8.51 -5.12
C LEU A 38 -4.21 9.18 -4.56
N ALA A 39 -4.07 9.19 -3.24
CA ALA A 39 -2.94 9.79 -2.56
C ALA A 39 -2.41 8.85 -1.48
N ARG A 40 -1.10 8.95 -1.22
CA ARG A 40 -0.48 8.24 -0.09
C ARG A 40 -1.03 8.82 1.22
N HIS A 41 -1.37 7.93 2.14
CA HIS A 41 -2.06 8.23 3.39
C HIS A 41 -1.35 7.56 4.57
N GLY A 42 -0.02 7.65 4.56
CA GLY A 42 0.86 7.13 5.60
C GLY A 42 1.12 5.63 5.51
N THR A 43 1.35 5.02 6.67
CA THR A 43 1.59 3.59 6.83
C THR A 43 0.80 3.06 8.01
N TYR A 44 0.68 1.74 8.11
CA TYR A 44 0.10 1.09 9.28
C TYR A 44 0.82 -0.23 9.57
N ALA A 45 0.85 -0.65 10.83
CA ALA A 45 1.42 -1.94 11.20
C ALA A 45 0.51 -3.08 10.73
N GLY A 46 1.06 -4.02 9.98
CA GLY A 46 0.45 -5.31 9.72
C GLY A 46 0.35 -6.12 11.00
N LYS A 47 -0.71 -6.94 11.13
CA LYS A 47 -0.88 -7.85 12.27
C LYS A 47 0.11 -9.00 12.24
N PHE A 48 0.44 -9.49 11.05
CA PHE A 48 1.44 -10.50 10.82
C PHE A 48 2.09 -10.19 9.48
N PRO A 49 3.42 -10.21 9.38
CA PRO A 49 4.39 -10.46 10.45
C PRO A 49 4.53 -9.25 11.39
N GLU A 50 4.72 -9.51 12.70
CA GLU A 50 4.81 -8.45 13.71
C GLU A 50 5.85 -7.41 13.29
N TYR A 51 5.47 -6.13 13.40
CA TYR A 51 6.29 -4.94 13.07
C TYR A 51 6.52 -4.63 11.58
N CYS A 52 5.86 -5.31 10.65
CA CYS A 52 5.90 -4.92 9.25
C CYS A 52 4.95 -3.74 8.97
N LEU A 53 5.49 -2.59 8.58
CA LEU A 53 4.67 -1.45 8.13
C LEU A 53 4.21 -1.68 6.69
N ILE A 54 2.98 -1.30 6.40
CA ILE A 54 2.37 -1.39 5.08
C ILE A 54 1.99 0.01 4.61
N ALA A 55 2.29 0.33 3.35
CA ALA A 55 1.90 1.60 2.74
C ALA A 55 0.39 1.72 2.65
N ARG A 56 -0.14 2.85 3.11
CA ARG A 56 -1.56 3.17 3.02
C ARG A 56 -1.80 4.24 1.98
N TYR A 57 -2.88 4.09 1.26
CA TYR A 57 -3.39 5.00 0.27
C TYR A 57 -4.84 5.32 0.59
N TYR A 58 -5.29 6.51 0.20
CA TYR A 58 -6.68 6.92 0.29
C TYR A 58 -7.21 7.26 -1.09
N CYS A 59 -8.36 6.68 -1.42
CA CYS A 59 -9.11 7.00 -2.63
C CYS A 59 -10.29 7.91 -2.25
N PRO A 60 -10.24 9.21 -2.58
CA PRO A 60 -11.32 10.16 -2.28
C PRO A 60 -12.63 9.74 -2.92
N LYS A 61 -12.63 9.35 -4.21
CA LYS A 61 -13.87 8.94 -4.90
C LYS A 61 -14.49 7.65 -4.34
N GLY A 62 -13.65 6.71 -3.91
CA GLY A 62 -14.10 5.45 -3.34
C GLY A 62 -14.36 5.52 -1.83
N HIS A 63 -14.06 6.66 -1.19
CA HIS A 63 -14.15 6.87 0.26
C HIS A 63 -13.51 5.72 1.07
N THR A 64 -12.39 5.19 0.58
CA THR A 64 -11.77 3.99 1.16
C THR A 64 -10.26 4.10 1.25
N THR A 65 -9.70 3.39 2.22
CA THR A 65 -8.27 3.20 2.36
C THR A 65 -7.85 1.90 1.68
N ILE A 66 -6.70 1.95 1.01
CA ILE A 66 -6.09 0.83 0.28
C ILE A 66 -4.70 0.64 0.88
N GLY A 67 -4.32 -0.61 1.13
CA GLY A 67 -2.96 -0.94 1.55
C GLY A 67 -2.85 -2.42 1.76
#